data_AF-M0N3V6-F1
#
_entry.id   AF-M0N3V6-F1
#
_cell.length_a   1.000
_cell.length_b   1.000
_cell.length_c   1.000
_cell.angle_alpha   90.00
_cell.angle_beta   90.00
_cell.angle_gamma   90.00
#
_symmetry.space_group_name_H-M   'P 1'
#
loop_
_entity.id
_entity.type
_entity.pdbx_description
1 polymer ?
#
loop_
_entity_poly.entity_id
_entity_poly.type
_entity_poly.pdbx_seq_one_letter_code
_entity_poly.pdbx_strand_id
1 'polypeptide(L)'
;MRRPAESRLDRTGGVLSIAVDVGRRVIRATGRRTVVSDSNFDDFDHESHMRRAFELAREATDRGDRPYGSVLVRDDTVVMVDSNRVLTEDDVRRHPELNLAYRACREFDPDERAGMAMYTSTEPCPMCAGGMRTAELGRVVYSVGGDELPDFGGNEPSVRSATILDGVTDVVGPVLNDEGRRIHHESD
;
A
#
# COMPACT_ATOMS: atom_id res chain seq x y z
N MET A 1 -11.28 19.31 -38.85
CA MET A 1 -12.17 20.35 -38.31
C MET A 1 -13.61 19.89 -38.50
N ARG A 2 -14.19 19.19 -37.52
CA ARG A 2 -15.57 18.65 -37.59
C ARG A 2 -16.50 19.52 -36.73
N ARG A 3 -17.61 19.91 -37.33
CA ARG A 3 -18.64 20.84 -36.83
C ARG A 3 -19.34 20.33 -35.57
N PRO A 4 -19.89 21.23 -34.71
CA PRO A 4 -20.68 20.82 -33.55
C PRO A 4 -22.03 20.27 -33.99
N ALA A 5 -22.52 19.24 -33.28
CA ALA A 5 -23.84 18.66 -33.52
C ALA A 5 -24.91 19.60 -32.94
N GLU A 6 -25.81 20.05 -33.80
CA GLU A 6 -26.97 20.88 -33.46
C GLU A 6 -28.00 20.07 -32.66
N SER A 7 -28.49 20.66 -31.58
CA SER A 7 -29.57 20.15 -30.75
C SER A 7 -30.90 20.18 -31.51
N ARG A 8 -31.54 19.03 -31.71
CA ARG A 8 -32.96 18.96 -32.10
C ARG A 8 -33.82 18.92 -30.85
N LEU A 9 -34.65 19.96 -30.67
CA LEU A 9 -35.74 20.01 -29.69
C LEU A 9 -36.93 19.21 -30.24
N ASP A 10 -37.44 18.28 -29.44
CA ASP A 10 -38.74 17.62 -29.67
C ASP A 10 -39.89 18.50 -29.13
N ARG A 11 -40.99 18.54 -29.88
CA ARG A 11 -42.20 19.33 -29.64
C ARG A 11 -43.18 18.53 -28.77
N THR A 12 -42.77 18.14 -27.57
CA THR A 12 -43.69 17.85 -26.46
C THR A 12 -42.97 18.19 -25.16
N GLY A 13 -43.55 19.06 -24.33
CA GLY A 13 -42.92 19.60 -23.12
C GLY A 13 -42.76 18.59 -21.97
N GLY A 14 -42.18 17.42 -22.23
CA GLY A 14 -41.86 16.40 -21.24
C GLY A 14 -40.37 16.41 -20.92
N VAL A 15 -40.03 16.55 -19.63
CA VAL A 15 -38.66 16.37 -19.16
C VAL A 15 -38.26 14.91 -19.40
N LEU A 16 -37.25 14.67 -20.24
CA LEU A 16 -36.65 13.36 -20.41
C LEU A 16 -35.85 13.02 -19.14
N SER A 17 -36.49 12.38 -18.17
CA SER A 17 -35.76 11.79 -17.04
C SER A 17 -34.94 10.62 -17.56
N ILE A 18 -33.63 10.80 -17.68
CA ILE A 18 -32.70 9.69 -17.85
C ILE A 18 -32.69 8.94 -16.51
N ALA A 19 -33.44 7.84 -16.42
CA ALA A 19 -33.27 6.88 -15.35
C ALA A 19 -31.90 6.23 -15.53
N VAL A 20 -30.95 6.59 -14.68
CA VAL A 20 -29.69 5.85 -14.56
C VAL A 20 -30.04 4.58 -13.80
N ASP A 21 -30.10 3.45 -14.49
CA ASP A 21 -30.19 2.13 -13.86
C ASP A 21 -28.87 1.89 -13.10
N VAL A 22 -28.85 2.26 -11.82
CA VAL A 22 -27.78 1.89 -10.91
C VAL A 22 -27.98 0.42 -10.59
N GLY A 23 -27.55 -0.43 -11.53
CA GLY A 23 -27.57 -1.87 -11.38
C GLY A 23 -27.01 -2.23 -10.01
N ARG A 24 -27.85 -2.86 -9.18
CA ARG A 24 -27.48 -3.40 -7.88
C ARG A 24 -26.26 -4.30 -8.08
N ARG A 25 -25.06 -3.78 -7.78
CA ARG A 25 -23.90 -4.65 -7.55
C ARG A 25 -24.24 -5.49 -6.34
N VAL A 26 -24.27 -6.80 -6.56
CA VAL A 26 -24.36 -7.79 -5.49
C VAL A 26 -23.11 -7.60 -4.63
N ILE A 27 -23.28 -7.03 -3.44
CA ILE A 27 -22.26 -7.07 -2.39
C ILE A 27 -22.22 -8.54 -1.94
N ARG A 28 -21.20 -9.28 -2.39
CA ARG A 28 -20.97 -10.63 -1.88
C ARG A 28 -20.62 -10.52 -0.40
N ALA A 29 -21.37 -11.25 0.42
CA ALA A 29 -21.18 -11.30 1.86
C ALA A 29 -19.73 -11.66 2.23
N THR A 30 -19.18 -10.89 3.16
CA THR A 30 -17.91 -11.10 3.84
C THR A 30 -18.02 -12.30 4.80
N GLY A 31 -18.01 -13.51 4.23
CA GLY A 31 -17.58 -14.66 4.99
C GLY A 31 -16.08 -14.54 5.22
N ARG A 32 -15.62 -14.66 6.46
CA ARG A 32 -14.18 -14.79 6.78
C ARG A 32 -13.68 -16.05 6.05
N ARG A 33 -13.06 -15.87 4.89
CA ARG A 33 -12.58 -16.99 4.05
C ARG A 33 -11.26 -17.45 4.61
N THR A 34 -11.16 -18.76 4.85
CA THR A 34 -9.95 -19.41 5.32
C THR A 34 -8.92 -19.35 4.19
N VAL A 35 -7.94 -18.47 4.33
CA VAL A 35 -6.73 -18.49 3.50
C VAL A 35 -5.91 -19.68 3.96
N VAL A 36 -5.60 -20.60 3.05
CA VAL A 36 -4.69 -21.71 3.31
C VAL A 36 -3.31 -21.23 2.85
N SER A 37 -2.52 -20.65 3.76
CA SER A 37 -1.07 -20.54 3.57
C SER A 37 -0.43 -21.81 4.10
N ASP A 38 0.57 -22.33 3.39
CA ASP A 38 1.27 -23.57 3.79
C ASP A 38 2.26 -23.31 4.94
N SER A 39 2.50 -22.05 5.27
CA SER A 39 3.41 -21.58 6.34
C SER A 39 2.68 -20.72 7.38
N ASN A 40 3.08 -20.88 8.64
CA ASN A 40 2.61 -20.03 9.73
C ASN A 40 3.40 -18.71 9.72
N PHE A 41 2.71 -17.58 9.87
CA PHE A 41 3.35 -16.26 9.83
C PHE A 41 4.39 -16.06 10.93
N ASP A 42 4.20 -16.67 12.11
CA ASP A 42 5.13 -16.59 13.23
C ASP A 42 6.49 -17.27 12.93
N ASP A 43 6.53 -18.15 11.92
CA ASP A 43 7.74 -18.86 11.50
C ASP A 43 8.49 -18.13 10.37
N PHE A 44 7.99 -16.98 9.89
CA PHE A 44 8.64 -16.24 8.81
C PHE A 44 9.98 -15.65 9.29
N ASP A 45 10.95 -15.54 8.38
CA ASP A 45 12.20 -14.83 8.63
C ASP A 45 11.98 -13.31 8.54
N HIS A 46 11.30 -12.75 9.55
CA HIS A 46 10.97 -11.34 9.63
C HIS A 46 12.20 -10.43 9.50
N GLU A 47 13.34 -10.85 10.05
CA GLU A 47 14.56 -10.06 10.00
C GLU A 47 15.13 -9.98 8.59
N SER A 48 15.21 -11.10 7.87
CA SER A 48 15.71 -11.11 6.49
C SER A 48 14.81 -10.30 5.56
N HIS A 49 13.48 -10.42 5.69
CA HIS A 49 12.55 -9.61 4.88
C HIS A 49 12.67 -8.12 5.18
N MET A 50 12.81 -7.75 6.46
CA MET A 50 12.99 -6.37 6.85
C MET A 50 14.34 -5.80 6.38
N ARG A 51 15.43 -6.57 6.47
CA ARG A 51 16.73 -6.16 5.91
C ARG A 51 16.68 -5.96 4.40
N ARG A 52 15.92 -6.79 3.68
CA ARG A 52 15.68 -6.55 2.25
C ARG A 52 14.94 -5.23 2.00
N ALA A 53 13.99 -4.85 2.84
CA ALA A 53 13.37 -3.53 2.77
C ALA A 53 14.37 -2.38 3.03
N PHE A 54 15.34 -2.58 3.94
CA PHE A 54 16.41 -1.60 4.17
C PHE A 54 17.38 -1.46 3.00
N GLU A 55 17.73 -2.56 2.33
CA GLU A 55 18.52 -2.51 1.09
C GLU A 55 17.82 -1.65 0.04
N LEU A 56 16.51 -1.85 -0.16
CA LEU A 56 15.70 -1.05 -1.10
C LEU A 56 15.61 0.43 -0.69
N ALA A 57 15.58 0.72 0.62
CA ALA A 57 15.62 2.08 1.12
C ALA A 57 16.96 2.77 0.78
N ARG A 58 18.09 2.07 0.92
CA ARG A 58 19.40 2.57 0.47
C ARG A 58 19.46 2.77 -1.04
N GLU A 59 18.93 1.83 -1.81
CA GLU A 59 18.82 1.96 -3.27
C GLU A 59 17.99 3.19 -3.70
N ALA A 60 16.98 3.60 -2.91
CA ALA A 60 16.25 4.84 -3.14
C ALA A 60 17.12 6.08 -2.87
N THR A 61 17.85 6.11 -1.76
CA THR A 61 18.80 7.20 -1.46
C THR A 61 19.87 7.34 -2.52
N ASP A 62 20.50 6.24 -2.94
CA ASP A 62 21.53 6.24 -4.00
C ASP A 62 21.00 6.82 -5.32
N ARG A 63 19.71 6.69 -5.57
CA ARG A 63 19.03 7.23 -6.76
C ARG A 63 18.61 8.70 -6.60
N GLY A 64 18.60 9.24 -5.39
CA GLY A 64 18.18 10.61 -5.08
C GLY A 64 16.79 10.74 -4.46
N ASP A 65 16.21 9.64 -3.97
CA ASP A 65 14.94 9.62 -3.24
C ASP A 65 15.15 9.52 -1.71
N ARG A 66 14.08 9.75 -0.93
CA ARG A 66 14.10 9.49 0.52
C ARG A 66 14.17 7.97 0.82
N PRO A 67 14.79 7.55 1.94
CA PRO A 67 15.12 6.15 2.22
C PRO A 67 13.91 5.31 2.64
N TYR A 68 13.05 4.96 1.68
CA TYR A 68 11.94 4.03 1.92
C TYR A 68 11.98 2.88 0.94
N GLY A 69 11.84 1.67 1.48
CA GLY A 69 11.83 0.43 0.74
C GLY A 69 10.80 -0.54 1.31
N SER A 70 10.24 -1.39 0.46
CA SER A 70 9.26 -2.39 0.88
C SER A 70 9.35 -3.66 0.05
N VAL A 71 9.00 -4.77 0.68
CA VAL A 71 8.83 -6.07 0.03
C VAL A 71 7.47 -6.65 0.32
N LEU A 72 6.88 -7.35 -0.65
CA LEU A 72 5.67 -8.14 -0.47
C LEU A 72 6.06 -9.62 -0.43
N VAL A 73 5.64 -10.31 0.61
CA VAL A 73 6.03 -11.69 0.93
C VAL A 73 4.79 -12.58 0.92
N ARG A 74 4.93 -13.78 0.35
CA ARG A 74 3.96 -14.86 0.37
C ARG A 74 4.70 -16.15 0.69
N ASP A 75 4.20 -16.92 1.64
CA ASP A 75 4.80 -18.20 2.06
C ASP A 75 6.31 -18.07 2.35
N ASP A 76 6.66 -17.09 3.19
CA ASP A 76 8.03 -16.71 3.56
C ASP A 76 8.96 -16.35 2.39
N THR A 77 8.41 -16.13 1.19
CA THR A 77 9.15 -15.79 -0.03
C THR A 77 8.79 -14.40 -0.52
N VAL A 78 9.80 -13.58 -0.84
CA VAL A 78 9.59 -12.27 -1.48
C VAL A 78 9.05 -12.46 -2.90
N VAL A 79 7.84 -11.96 -3.16
CA VAL A 79 7.18 -12.03 -4.49
C VAL A 79 7.23 -10.71 -5.24
N MET A 80 7.33 -9.59 -4.54
CA MET A 80 7.50 -8.26 -5.14
C MET A 80 8.37 -7.37 -4.26
N VAL A 81 9.06 -6.43 -4.90
CA VAL A 81 9.87 -5.41 -4.24
C VAL A 81 9.59 -4.04 -4.85
N ASP A 82 9.73 -3.00 -4.05
CA ASP A 82 9.77 -1.62 -4.54
C ASP A 82 10.53 -0.69 -3.59
N SER A 83 10.98 0.45 -4.13
CA SER A 83 11.61 1.53 -3.36
C SER A 83 11.01 2.87 -3.74
N ASN A 84 11.10 3.85 -2.84
CA ASN A 84 10.55 5.19 -3.05
C ASN A 84 11.06 5.84 -4.34
N ARG A 85 10.16 6.44 -5.13
CA ARG A 85 10.50 7.19 -6.36
C ARG A 85 9.82 8.54 -6.46
N VAL A 86 9.37 9.11 -5.33
CA VAL A 86 8.61 10.36 -5.32
C VAL A 86 9.39 11.51 -5.97
N LEU A 87 10.68 11.67 -5.66
CA LEU A 87 11.49 12.77 -6.18
C LEU A 87 11.97 12.48 -7.59
N THR A 88 12.42 11.26 -7.84
CA THR A 88 13.04 10.91 -9.13
C THR A 88 12.02 10.71 -10.25
N GLU A 89 10.76 10.38 -9.93
CA GLU A 89 9.66 10.30 -10.90
C GLU A 89 8.67 11.48 -10.82
N ASP A 90 8.88 12.47 -9.93
CA ASP A 90 7.96 13.60 -9.71
C ASP A 90 6.49 13.15 -9.51
N ASP A 91 6.30 12.06 -8.74
CA ASP A 91 4.98 11.47 -8.49
C ASP A 91 4.82 11.15 -7.02
N VAL A 92 3.97 11.95 -6.35
CA VAL A 92 3.65 11.83 -4.92
C VAL A 92 3.12 10.45 -4.51
N ARG A 93 2.66 9.64 -5.46
CA ARG A 93 2.11 8.30 -5.20
C ARG A 93 3.17 7.22 -5.21
N ARG A 94 4.41 7.51 -5.64
CA ARG A 94 5.49 6.52 -5.78
C ARG A 94 6.18 6.17 -4.46
N HIS A 95 5.35 5.96 -3.44
CA HIS A 95 5.71 5.27 -2.23
C HIS A 95 5.73 3.75 -2.51
N PRO A 96 6.74 3.02 -1.98
CA PRO A 96 6.87 1.61 -2.27
C PRO A 96 5.66 0.79 -1.81
N GLU A 97 5.07 1.12 -0.65
CA GLU A 97 3.90 0.42 -0.11
C GLU A 97 2.68 0.57 -1.02
N LEU A 98 2.39 1.79 -1.46
CA LEU A 98 1.23 2.07 -2.31
C LEU A 98 1.39 1.42 -3.68
N ASN A 99 2.59 1.47 -4.26
CA ASN A 99 2.85 0.87 -5.56
C ASN A 99 2.80 -0.67 -5.49
N LEU A 100 3.31 -1.27 -4.42
CA LEU A 100 3.17 -2.72 -4.19
C LEU A 100 1.71 -3.13 -3.99
N ALA A 101 0.93 -2.40 -3.20
CA ALA A 101 -0.51 -2.67 -3.04
C ALA A 101 -1.27 -2.57 -4.38
N TYR A 102 -0.96 -1.56 -5.19
CA TYR A 102 -1.50 -1.41 -6.54
C TYR A 102 -1.14 -2.60 -7.45
N ARG A 103 0.13 -3.02 -7.47
CA ARG A 103 0.60 -4.16 -8.27
C ARG A 103 -0.01 -5.47 -7.81
N ALA A 104 -0.10 -5.69 -6.49
CA ALA A 104 -0.72 -6.87 -5.93
C ALA A 104 -2.17 -7.03 -6.40
N CYS A 105 -2.96 -5.95 -6.39
CA CYS A 105 -4.34 -5.95 -6.90
C CYS A 105 -4.46 -6.31 -8.39
N ARG A 106 -3.40 -6.10 -9.18
CA ARG A 106 -3.40 -6.40 -10.61
C ARG A 106 -2.95 -7.82 -10.93
N GLU A 107 -2.08 -8.38 -10.08
CA GLU A 107 -1.38 -9.62 -10.36
C GLU A 107 -1.93 -10.82 -9.56
N PHE A 108 -2.61 -10.57 -8.44
CA PHE A 108 -3.11 -11.63 -7.55
C PHE A 108 -4.60 -11.49 -7.25
N ASP A 109 -5.24 -12.61 -6.98
CA ASP A 109 -6.63 -12.66 -6.53
C ASP A 109 -6.76 -12.21 -5.06
N PRO A 110 -7.96 -11.76 -4.62
CA PRO A 110 -8.17 -11.32 -3.24
C PRO A 110 -7.75 -12.33 -2.16
N ASP A 111 -8.03 -13.61 -2.38
CA ASP A 111 -7.70 -14.67 -1.41
C ASP A 111 -6.18 -14.89 -1.29
N GLU A 112 -5.42 -14.62 -2.37
CA GLU A 112 -3.95 -14.69 -2.34
C GLU A 112 -3.36 -13.49 -1.60
N ARG A 113 -3.88 -12.29 -1.85
CA ARG A 113 -3.44 -11.04 -1.19
C ARG A 113 -3.69 -11.05 0.31
N ALA A 114 -4.81 -11.64 0.73
CA ALA A 114 -5.13 -11.84 2.15
C ALA A 114 -4.10 -12.74 2.86
N GLY A 115 -3.35 -13.57 2.12
CA GLY A 115 -2.25 -14.38 2.66
C GLY A 115 -0.88 -13.70 2.66
N MET A 116 -0.76 -12.49 2.12
CA MET A 116 0.53 -11.79 1.96
C MET A 116 0.85 -10.89 3.15
N ALA A 117 2.15 -10.73 3.40
CA ALA A 117 2.70 -9.79 4.36
C ALA A 117 3.60 -8.77 3.65
N MET A 118 3.36 -7.49 3.87
CA MET A 118 4.25 -6.43 3.40
C MET A 118 5.25 -6.07 4.51
N TYR A 119 6.54 -6.12 4.23
CA TYR A 119 7.57 -5.57 5.13
C TYR A 119 8.01 -4.22 4.58
N THR A 120 7.97 -3.18 5.40
CA THR A 120 8.34 -1.82 5.02
C THR A 120 9.31 -1.21 6.02
N SER A 121 10.30 -0.45 5.53
CA SER A 121 11.33 0.16 6.37
C SER A 121 10.76 1.18 7.38
N THR A 122 9.59 1.75 7.07
CA THR A 122 8.93 2.74 7.92
C THR A 122 7.42 2.51 7.90
N GLU A 123 6.75 2.79 9.02
CA GLU A 123 5.31 2.62 9.15
C GLU A 123 4.55 3.31 8.00
N PRO A 124 3.58 2.63 7.36
CA PRO A 124 2.85 3.21 6.24
C PRO A 124 2.15 4.52 6.62
N CYS A 125 2.33 5.55 5.80
CA CYS A 125 1.59 6.80 5.94
C CYS A 125 0.09 6.60 5.66
N PRO A 126 -0.79 7.57 6.00
CA PRO A 126 -2.24 7.42 5.80
C PRO A 126 -2.67 7.08 4.37
N MET A 127 -1.97 7.62 3.36
CA MET A 127 -2.22 7.31 1.96
C MET A 127 -1.91 5.84 1.64
N CYS A 128 -0.75 5.35 2.08
CA CYS A 128 -0.31 3.98 1.85
C CYS A 128 -1.20 3.00 2.60
N ALA A 129 -1.51 3.25 3.87
CA ALA A 129 -2.42 2.45 4.67
C ALA A 129 -3.81 2.36 4.02
N GLY A 130 -4.35 3.45 3.47
CA GLY A 130 -5.61 3.43 2.71
C GLY A 130 -5.53 2.57 1.44
N GLY A 131 -4.41 2.61 0.73
CA GLY A 131 -4.13 1.74 -0.42
C GLY A 131 -4.07 0.26 -0.04
N MET A 132 -3.37 -0.07 1.04
CA MET A 132 -3.25 -1.44 1.56
C MET A 132 -4.60 -1.99 2.03
N ARG A 133 -5.40 -1.17 2.74
CA ARG A 133 -6.78 -1.52 3.12
C ARG A 133 -7.62 -1.88 1.89
N THR A 134 -7.51 -1.08 0.83
CA THR A 134 -8.24 -1.30 -0.43
C THR A 134 -7.75 -2.54 -1.16
N ALA A 135 -6.46 -2.88 -1.01
CA ALA A 135 -5.87 -4.07 -1.57
C ALA A 135 -6.18 -5.35 -0.77
N GLU A 136 -6.74 -5.23 0.43
CA GLU A 136 -7.05 -6.38 1.31
C GLU A 136 -5.82 -7.26 1.59
N LEU A 137 -4.65 -6.61 1.78
CA LEU A 137 -3.44 -7.32 2.20
C LEU A 137 -3.61 -7.84 3.62
N GLY A 138 -3.12 -9.06 3.88
CA GLY A 138 -3.29 -9.70 5.18
C GLY A 138 -2.53 -8.98 6.30
N ARG A 139 -1.28 -8.59 6.05
CA ARG A 139 -0.39 -8.07 7.09
C ARG A 139 0.54 -6.97 6.60
N VAL A 140 0.94 -6.10 7.51
CA VAL A 140 2.09 -5.20 7.36
C VAL A 140 3.01 -5.30 8.56
N VAL A 141 4.30 -5.37 8.28
CA VAL A 141 5.38 -5.34 9.27
C VAL A 141 6.22 -4.11 9.00
N TYR A 142 6.43 -3.27 10.03
CA TYR A 142 7.24 -2.05 9.89
C TYR A 142 8.42 -2.04 10.87
N SER A 143 9.48 -1.30 10.51
CA SER A 143 10.64 -1.10 11.39
C SER A 143 10.60 0.19 12.18
N VAL A 144 10.51 1.33 11.50
CA VAL A 144 10.48 2.66 12.14
C VAL A 144 9.04 3.14 12.28
N GLY A 145 8.65 3.60 13.47
CA GLY A 145 7.31 4.15 13.71
C GLY A 145 7.10 5.49 13.01
N GLY A 146 5.86 5.77 12.60
CA GLY A 146 5.51 7.06 12.00
C GLY A 146 5.68 8.24 12.96
N ASP A 147 5.57 7.99 14.27
CA ASP A 147 5.87 8.94 15.35
C ASP A 147 7.35 9.30 15.48
N GLU A 148 8.24 8.49 14.92
CA GLU A 148 9.68 8.76 14.93
C GLU A 148 10.13 9.62 13.73
N LEU A 149 9.29 9.79 12.71
CA LEU A 149 9.61 10.56 11.50
C LEU A 149 10.10 12.00 11.75
N PRO A 150 9.60 12.76 12.76
CA PRO A 150 10.13 14.09 13.07
C PRO A 150 11.62 14.10 13.41
N ASP A 151 12.17 13.01 13.95
CA ASP A 151 13.60 12.91 14.31
C ASP A 151 14.50 12.86 13.06
N PHE A 152 13.93 12.59 11.88
CA PHE A 152 14.63 12.41 10.61
C PHE A 152 14.21 13.44 9.54
N GLY A 153 13.69 14.61 9.96
CA GLY A 153 13.23 15.65 9.02
C GLY A 153 11.94 15.30 8.25
N GLY A 154 11.22 14.28 8.71
CA GLY A 154 9.87 13.94 8.28
C GLY A 154 8.80 14.67 9.09
N ASN A 155 7.53 14.37 8.79
CA ASN A 155 6.39 14.82 9.59
C ASN A 155 5.72 13.61 10.22
N GLU A 156 5.33 13.72 11.48
CA GLU A 156 4.47 12.74 12.12
C GLU A 156 3.12 12.64 11.38
N PRO A 157 2.63 11.44 11.05
CA PRO A 157 1.36 11.27 10.37
C PRO A 157 0.19 11.63 11.30
N SER A 158 -0.85 12.25 10.74
CA SER A 158 -2.06 12.63 11.49
C SER A 158 -2.84 11.44 12.07
N VAL A 159 -2.67 10.25 11.49
CA VAL A 159 -3.31 9.00 11.91
C VAL A 159 -2.31 7.86 11.68
N ARG A 160 -2.14 6.99 12.68
CA ARG A 160 -1.28 5.80 12.60
C ARG A 160 -1.88 4.73 11.69
N SER A 161 -1.03 3.88 11.10
CA SER A 161 -1.43 2.85 10.16
C SER A 161 -2.43 1.86 10.76
N ALA A 162 -2.23 1.45 12.03
CA ALA A 162 -3.11 0.55 12.76
C ALA A 162 -4.57 1.03 12.81
N THR A 163 -4.80 2.34 12.97
CA THR A 163 -6.16 2.91 12.98
C THR A 163 -6.85 2.81 11.62
N ILE A 164 -6.09 2.98 10.53
CA ILE A 164 -6.63 2.92 9.16
C ILE A 164 -6.86 1.46 8.72
N LEU A 165 -6.00 0.56 9.18
CA LEU A 165 -5.98 -0.85 8.81
C LEU A 165 -6.85 -1.73 9.70
N ASP A 166 -7.42 -1.17 10.78
CA ASP A 166 -8.26 -1.88 11.74
C ASP A 166 -9.36 -2.73 11.06
N GLY A 167 -9.42 -3.99 11.50
CA GLY A 167 -10.32 -5.02 10.99
C GLY A 167 -10.04 -5.54 9.58
N VAL A 168 -8.96 -5.11 8.91
CA VAL A 168 -8.63 -5.50 7.53
C VAL A 168 -7.22 -6.09 7.41
N THR A 169 -6.21 -5.41 7.93
CA THR A 169 -4.80 -5.81 7.81
C THR A 169 -4.15 -5.80 9.20
N ASP A 170 -3.49 -6.89 9.59
CA ASP A 170 -2.76 -6.93 10.85
C ASP A 170 -1.51 -6.05 10.75
N VAL A 171 -1.32 -5.17 11.73
CA VAL A 171 -0.17 -4.26 11.80
C VAL A 171 0.80 -4.77 12.87
N VAL A 172 2.01 -5.11 12.45
CA VAL A 172 3.07 -5.68 13.30
C VAL A 172 4.28 -4.76 13.28
N GLY A 173 4.86 -4.52 14.45
CA GLY A 173 6.07 -3.73 14.57
C GLY A 173 6.16 -3.03 15.93
N PRO A 174 7.30 -2.38 16.19
CA PRO A 174 8.45 -2.27 15.29
C PRO A 174 9.32 -3.54 15.26
N VAL A 175 9.92 -3.86 14.09
CA VAL A 175 10.91 -4.94 13.91
C VAL A 175 12.26 -4.35 13.50
N LEU A 176 13.36 -4.75 14.16
CA LEU A 176 14.70 -4.20 13.91
C LEU A 176 14.77 -2.66 13.98
N ASN A 177 14.05 -2.03 14.92
CA ASN A 177 13.90 -0.57 15.00
C ASN A 177 15.25 0.18 15.00
N ASP A 178 16.22 -0.24 15.84
CA ASP A 178 17.55 0.38 15.91
C ASP A 178 18.33 0.30 14.58
N GLU A 179 18.07 -0.71 13.76
CA GLU A 179 18.64 -0.81 12.41
C GLU A 179 17.90 0.10 11.44
N GLY A 180 16.57 0.10 11.47
CA GLY A 180 15.75 0.99 10.64
C GLY A 180 16.03 2.48 10.88
N ARG A 181 16.22 2.90 12.14
CA ARG A 181 16.58 4.29 12.48
C ARG A 181 17.94 4.69 11.89
N ARG A 182 18.91 3.77 11.83
CA ARG A 182 20.22 4.03 11.20
C ARG A 182 20.09 4.30 9.69
N ILE A 183 19.16 3.63 9.00
CA ILE A 183 18.91 3.88 7.57
C ILE A 183 18.53 5.35 7.33
N HIS A 184 17.72 5.96 8.19
CA HIS A 184 17.33 7.37 8.06
C HIS A 184 18.50 8.33 8.29
N HIS A 185 19.41 8.00 9.21
CA HIS A 185 20.59 8.82 9.50
C HIS A 185 21.72 8.68 8.46
N GLU A 186 21.76 7.58 7.70
CA GLU A 186 22.73 7.38 6.62
C GLU A 186 22.45 8.27 5.40
N SER A 187 21.23 8.83 5.29
CA SER A 187 20.74 9.56 4.12
C SER A 187 20.73 11.10 4.27
N ASP A 188 21.17 11.63 5.42
CA ASP A 188 21.28 13.08 5.70
C ASP A 188 22.58 13.73 5.16
#